data_AF-M3G299-F1
#
_entry.id   AF-M3G299-F1
#
_cell.length_a   1.000
_cell.length_b   1.000
_cell.length_c   1.000
_cell.angle_alpha   90.00
_cell.angle_beta   90.00
_cell.angle_gamma   90.00
#
_symmetry.space_group_name_H-M   'P 1'
#
loop_
_entity.id
_entity.type
_entity.pdbx_description
1 polymer ?
#
loop_
_entity_poly.entity_id
_entity_poly.type
_entity_poly.pdbx_seq_one_letter_code
_entity_poly.pdbx_strand_id
1 'polypeptide(L)' 'MPKVIRTTDFVSEVKDLARRGYTKIDISKKLSEKYLDNGKKLTPRTITKALTEGPFRGKQ' A
#
# COMPACT_ATOMS: atom_id res chain seq x y z
N MET A 1 -1.85 -19.11 -0.57
CA MET A 1 -2.16 -17.98 0.37
C MET A 1 -1.99 -16.67 -0.38
N PRO A 2 -3.01 -15.80 -0.51
CA PRO A 2 -2.84 -14.54 -1.23
C PRO A 2 -1.91 -13.63 -0.44
N LYS A 3 -0.80 -13.23 -1.07
CA LYS A 3 0.27 -12.42 -0.48
C LYS A 3 -0.30 -11.14 0.11
N VAL A 4 -0.05 -10.94 1.41
CA VAL A 4 -0.46 -9.75 2.16
C VAL A 4 0.30 -8.56 1.60
N ILE A 5 -0.40 -7.64 0.93
CA ILE A 5 0.19 -6.49 0.23
C ILE A 5 0.83 -5.47 1.19
N ARG A 6 0.64 -5.60 2.51
CA ARG A 6 1.24 -4.71 3.52
C ARG A 6 2.62 -5.18 4.00
N THR A 7 3.51 -5.48 3.07
CA THR A 7 4.93 -5.70 3.39
C THR A 7 5.60 -4.37 3.79
N THR A 8 6.78 -4.45 4.40
CA THR A 8 7.57 -3.28 4.81
C THR A 8 7.83 -2.32 3.64
N ASP A 9 8.16 -2.86 2.46
CA ASP A 9 8.43 -2.08 1.25
C ASP A 9 7.21 -1.29 0.80
N PHE A 10 6.05 -1.94 0.76
CA PHE A 10 4.79 -1.29 0.39
C PHE A 10 4.47 -0.11 1.32
N VAL A 11 4.61 -0.31 2.64
CA VAL A 11 4.35 0.75 3.61
C VAL A 11 5.36 1.88 3.51
N SER A 12 6.62 1.57 3.25
CA SER A 12 7.65 2.60 3.05
C SER A 12 7.33 3.46 1.83
N GLU A 13 6.98 2.84 0.70
CA GLU A 13 6.61 3.56 -0.52
C GLU A 13 5.34 4.39 -0.35
N VAL A 14 4.33 3.86 0.34
CA VAL A 14 3.11 4.62 0.67
C VAL A 14 3.45 5.88 1.49
N LYS A 15 4.33 5.75 2.51
CA LYS A 15 4.74 6.88 3.35
C LYS A 15 5.56 7.89 2.58
N ASP A 16 6.47 7.45 1.72
CA ASP A 16 7.28 8.34 0.89
C ASP A 16 6.43 9.14 -0.09
N LEU A 17 5.47 8.50 -0.76
CA LEU A 17 4.55 9.20 -1.67
C LEU A 17 3.64 10.17 -0.91
N ALA A 18 3.14 9.79 0.28
CA ALA A 18 2.36 10.69 1.11
C ALA A 18 3.18 11.93 1.56
N ARG A 19 4.45 11.76 1.94
CA ARG A 19 5.35 12.88 2.27
C ARG A 19 5.63 13.80 1.08
N ARG A 20 5.65 13.24 -0.14
CA ARG A 20 5.78 14.02 -1.39
C ARG A 20 4.50 14.75 -1.78
N GLY A 21 3.42 14.64 -1.01
CA GLY A 21 2.16 15.35 -1.25
C GLY A 21 1.18 14.62 -2.17
N TYR A 22 1.43 13.34 -2.52
CA TYR A 22 0.48 12.58 -3.34
C TYR A 22 -0.80 12.26 -2.56
N THR A 23 -1.94 12.30 -3.25
CA THR A 23 -3.21 11.90 -2.64
C THR A 23 -3.30 10.39 -2.53
N LYS A 24 -4.15 9.90 -1.62
CA LYS A 24 -4.40 8.46 -1.44
C LYS A 24 -4.88 7.78 -2.73
N ILE A 25 -5.59 8.51 -3.58
CA ILE A 25 -6.08 8.02 -4.88
C ILE A 25 -4.89 7.82 -5.82
N ASP A 26 -4.01 8.82 -5.93
CA ASP A 26 -2.83 8.75 -6.80
C ASP A 26 -1.87 7.65 -6.35
N ILE A 27 -1.64 7.54 -5.04
CA ILE A 27 -0.84 6.47 -4.43
C ILE A 27 -1.44 5.11 -4.78
N SER A 28 -2.77 4.96 -4.65
CA SER A 28 -3.44 3.70 -4.97
C SER A 28 -3.29 3.31 -6.44
N LYS A 29 -3.38 4.25 -7.38
CA LYS A 29 -3.16 3.99 -8.81
C LYS A 29 -1.71 3.55 -9.06
N LYS A 30 -0.76 4.34 -8.59
CA LYS A 30 0.67 4.13 -8.82
C LYS A 30 1.18 2.81 -8.24
N LEU A 31 0.73 2.46 -7.04
CA LEU A 31 1.15 1.22 -6.39
C LEU A 31 0.34 0.00 -6.85
N SER A 32 -0.84 0.18 -7.46
CA SER A 32 -1.59 -0.95 -8.02
C SER A 32 -0.81 -1.60 -9.15
N GLU A 33 -0.18 -0.81 -10.02
CA GLU A 33 0.65 -1.34 -11.12
C GLU A 33 1.84 -2.17 -10.63
N LYS A 34 2.38 -1.83 -9.46
CA LYS A 34 3.60 -2.46 -8.92
C LYS A 34 3.32 -3.67 -8.02
N TYR A 35 2.23 -3.64 -7.26
CA TYR A 35 1.93 -4.63 -6.23
C TYR A 35 0.73 -5.54 -6.56
N LEU A 36 0.05 -5.31 -7.69
CA LEU A 36 -1.08 -6.13 -8.12
C LEU A 36 -0.95 -6.54 -9.58
N ASP A 37 -0.70 -7.83 -9.81
CA ASP A 37 -0.59 -8.43 -11.15
C ASP A 37 -1.94 -8.86 -11.74
N ASN A 38 -2.96 -9.12 -10.92
CA ASN A 38 -4.20 -9.79 -11.35
C ASN A 38 -5.43 -8.87 -11.45
N GLY A 39 -5.26 -7.63 -11.93
CA GLY A 39 -6.38 -6.70 -12.18
C GLY A 39 -7.14 -6.20 -10.94
N LYS A 40 -6.70 -6.60 -9.74
CA LYS A 40 -7.19 -6.02 -8.49
C LYS A 40 -6.57 -4.63 -8.35
N LYS A 41 -7.39 -3.65 -7.94
CA LYS A 41 -6.91 -2.29 -7.61
C LYS A 41 -6.66 -2.18 -6.11
N LEU A 42 -5.60 -1.48 -5.73
CA LEU A 42 -5.45 -1.01 -4.36
C LEU A 42 -6.58 -0.06 -4.05
N THR A 43 -7.22 -0.27 -2.90
CA THR A 43 -8.24 0.66 -2.44
C THR A 43 -7.58 1.77 -1.61
N PRO A 44 -8.18 2.97 -1.57
CA PRO A 44 -7.76 4.03 -0.66
C PRO A 44 -7.75 3.58 0.82
N ARG A 45 -8.59 2.59 1.15
CA ARG A 45 -8.62 1.94 2.47
C ARG A 45 -7.33 1.19 2.76
N THR A 46 -6.76 0.49 1.78
CA THR A 46 -5.45 -0.18 1.93
C THR A 46 -4.33 0.82 2.17
N ILE A 47 -4.32 1.95 1.44
CA ILE A 47 -3.35 3.04 1.64
C ILE A 47 -3.49 3.64 3.04
N THR A 48 -4.72 3.88 3.48
CA THR A 48 -5.00 4.39 4.82
C THR A 48 -4.45 3.45 5.89
N LYS A 49 -4.69 2.14 5.77
CA LYS A 49 -4.15 1.16 6.70
C LYS A 49 -2.63 1.10 6.70
N ALA A 50 -1.98 1.24 5.55
CA ALA A 50 -0.51 1.30 5.50
C ALA A 50 0.06 2.56 6.19
N LEU A 51 -0.65 3.69 6.09
CA LEU A 51 -0.27 4.93 6.79
C LEU A 51 -0.50 4.85 8.30
N THR A 52 -1.60 4.23 8.74
CA THR A 52 -2.01 4.22 10.16
C THR A 52 -1.47 3.01 10.94
N GLU A 53 -1.59 1.81 10.38
CA GLU A 53 -1.24 0.54 11.06
C GLU A 53 0.21 0.13 10.77
N GLY A 54 0.78 0.60 9.65
CA GLY A 54 2.13 0.19 9.23
C GLY A 54 2.17 -1.20 8.57
N PRO A 55 3.35 -1.83 8.47
CA PRO A 55 3.48 -3.15 7.85
C PRO A 55 2.74 -4.22 8.66
N PHE A 56 2.29 -5.27 7.97
CA PHE A 56 1.57 -6.37 8.61
C PHE A 56 2.49 -7.07 9.61
N ARG A 57 2.24 -6.83 10.90
CA ARG A 57 2.76 -7.64 11.99
C ARG A 57 1.95 -8.92 12.04
N GLY A 58 2.22 -9.84 11.13
CA GLY A 58 1.80 -11.23 11.35
C GLY A 58 2.42 -11.68 12.66
N LYS A 59 1.65 -12.33 13.54
CA LYS A 59 2.26 -13.09 14.64
C LYS A 59 3.24 -14.06 13.96
N GLN A 60 4.53 -13.82 14.15
CA GLN A 60 5.56 -14.82 13.90
C GLN A 60 5.35 -16.00 14.85
#